data_AF-A0A507CW03-F1
#
_entry.id   AF-A0A507CW03-F1
#
_cell.length_a   1.000
_cell.length_b   1.000
_cell.length_c   1.000
_cell.angle_alpha   90.00
_cell.angle_beta   90.00
_cell.angle_gamma   90.00
#
_symmetry.space_group_name_H-M   'P 1'
#
loop_
_entity.id
_entity.type
_entity.pdbx_description
1 polymer ?
#
loop_
_entity_poly.entity_id
_entity_poly.type
_entity_poly.pdbx_seq_one_letter_code
_entity_poly.pdbx_strand_id
1 'polypeptide(L)'
;MTRRSIIAHDDVKAGLAAALVADFNVEKAPGEADVFIGRVATDTEIVVSGDSDVFCYKNVKTMIGPTRHRGHYVFNVMDKSLALRKMRLNGTLPNHGYPSCTGIK
;
A
#
# COMPACT_ATOMS: atom_id res chain seq x y z
N MET A 1 3.17 24.59 -4.70
CA MET A 1 2.88 23.36 -5.48
C MET A 1 1.37 23.11 -5.37
N THR A 2 0.62 23.25 -6.45
CA THR A 2 -0.85 23.08 -6.41
C THR A 2 -1.18 21.61 -6.54
N ARG A 3 -1.74 20.99 -5.50
CA ARG A 3 -2.20 19.59 -5.56
C ARG A 3 -3.37 19.53 -6.55
N ARG A 4 -3.13 18.94 -7.73
CA ARG A 4 -4.21 18.64 -8.67
C ARG A 4 -4.87 17.35 -8.21
N SER A 5 -6.03 17.44 -7.56
CA SER A 5 -6.88 16.27 -7.33
C SER A 5 -7.69 15.99 -8.59
N ILE A 6 -7.78 14.70 -8.95
CA ILE A 6 -8.76 14.23 -9.93
C ILE A 6 -9.95 13.76 -9.10
N ILE A 7 -11.09 14.43 -9.24
CA ILE A 7 -12.34 13.91 -8.68
C ILE A 7 -12.81 12.83 -9.65
N ALA A 8 -12.70 11.56 -9.23
CA ALA A 8 -13.31 10.47 -9.96
C ALA A 8 -14.79 10.40 -9.55
N HIS A 9 -15.69 10.61 -10.51
CA HIS A 9 -17.12 10.40 -10.33
C HIS A 9 -17.43 8.90 -10.12
N ASP A 10 -18.52 8.59 -9.42
CA ASP A 10 -18.81 7.22 -9.00
C ASP A 10 -19.16 6.29 -10.18
N ASP A 11 -19.75 6.85 -11.24
CA ASP A 11 -19.96 6.15 -12.51
C ASP A 11 -18.65 5.76 -13.19
N VAL A 12 -17.65 6.65 -13.18
CA VAL A 12 -16.30 6.37 -13.71
C VAL A 12 -15.61 5.27 -12.90
N LYS A 13 -15.72 5.31 -11.56
CA LYS A 13 -15.17 4.25 -10.69
C LYS A 13 -15.84 2.90 -10.97
N ALA A 14 -17.17 2.89 -11.13
CA ALA A 14 -17.92 1.67 -11.44
C ALA A 14 -17.56 1.11 -12.82
N GLY A 15 -17.46 1.97 -13.83
CA GLY A 15 -17.05 1.58 -15.19
C GLY A 15 -15.63 1.02 -15.22
N LEU A 16 -14.69 1.65 -14.49
CA LEU A 16 -13.32 1.15 -14.37
C LEU A 16 -13.27 -0.22 -13.68
N ALA A 17 -13.99 -0.38 -12.56
CA ALA A 17 -14.06 -1.67 -11.87
C ALA A 17 -14.63 -2.77 -12.78
N ALA A 18 -15.70 -2.49 -13.51
CA ALA A 18 -16.30 -3.43 -14.45
C ALA A 18 -15.35 -3.83 -15.57
N ALA A 19 -14.56 -2.89 -16.11
CA ALA A 19 -13.56 -3.18 -17.13
C ALA A 19 -12.42 -4.06 -16.58
N LEU A 20 -11.97 -3.81 -15.36
CA LEU A 20 -10.88 -4.56 -14.74
C LEU A 20 -11.24 -6.02 -14.42
N VAL A 21 -12.51 -6.31 -14.11
CA VAL A 21 -12.99 -7.68 -13.82
C VAL A 21 -12.77 -8.64 -14.99
N ALA A 22 -12.62 -8.15 -16.22
CA ALA A 22 -12.34 -8.99 -17.38
C ALA A 22 -10.97 -9.69 -17.30
N ASP A 23 -9.96 -9.03 -16.71
CA ASP A 23 -8.56 -9.49 -16.70
C ASP A 23 -8.01 -9.70 -15.27
N PHE A 24 -8.64 -9.10 -14.25
CA PHE A 24 -8.15 -9.07 -12.88
C PHE A 24 -9.22 -9.51 -11.89
N ASN A 25 -8.77 -10.10 -10.78
CA ASN A 25 -9.64 -10.29 -9.62
C ASN A 25 -9.80 -8.94 -8.89
N VAL A 26 -11.00 -8.37 -8.95
CA VAL A 26 -11.32 -7.09 -8.31
C VAL A 26 -12.20 -7.35 -7.10
N GLU A 27 -11.72 -6.98 -5.92
CA GLU A 27 -12.48 -7.08 -4.67
C GLU A 27 -12.89 -5.70 -4.16
N LYS A 28 -14.15 -5.57 -3.75
CA LYS A 28 -14.67 -4.33 -3.16
C LYS A 28 -14.47 -4.37 -1.66
N ALA A 29 -13.55 -3.54 -1.15
CA ALA A 29 -13.35 -3.38 0.27
C ALA A 29 -14.64 -2.84 0.96
N PRO A 30 -14.96 -3.28 2.19
CA PRO A 30 -16.10 -2.77 2.96
C PRO A 30 -15.89 -1.33 3.47
N GLY A 31 -14.66 -0.82 3.37
CA GLY A 31 -14.27 0.54 3.77
C GLY A 31 -13.06 0.99 2.97
N GLU A 32 -12.05 1.54 3.66
CA GLU A 32 -10.80 1.95 3.03
C GLU A 32 -10.01 0.75 2.48
N ALA A 33 -9.59 0.85 1.21
CA ALA A 33 -8.91 -0.24 0.51
C ALA A 33 -7.55 -0.57 1.14
N ASP A 34 -6.82 0.45 1.59
CA ASP A 34 -5.52 0.30 2.27
C ASP A 34 -5.65 -0.44 3.61
N VAL A 35 -6.72 -0.18 4.34
CA VAL A 35 -7.04 -0.91 5.58
C VAL A 35 -7.39 -2.36 5.28
N PHE A 36 -8.14 -2.61 4.22
CA PHE A 36 -8.50 -3.97 3.80
C PHE A 36 -7.26 -4.76 3.39
N ILE A 37 -6.49 -4.23 2.43
CA ILE A 37 -5.30 -4.90 1.90
C ILE A 37 -4.24 -5.10 2.99
N GLY A 38 -4.02 -4.12 3.87
CA GLY A 38 -3.07 -4.24 4.97
C GLY A 38 -3.41 -5.35 5.96
N ARG A 39 -4.70 -5.70 6.10
CA ARG A 39 -5.16 -6.80 6.98
C ARG A 39 -5.11 -8.17 6.30
N VAL A 40 -5.40 -8.25 5.01
CA VAL A 40 -5.45 -9.53 4.28
C VAL A 40 -4.11 -9.93 3.68
N ALA A 41 -3.20 -8.97 3.45
CA ALA A 41 -1.92 -9.22 2.84
C ALA A 41 -1.08 -10.24 3.62
N THR A 42 -0.48 -11.15 2.86
CA THR A 42 0.42 -12.19 3.35
C THR A 42 1.87 -11.80 3.13
N ASP A 43 2.81 -12.46 3.84
CA ASP A 43 4.24 -12.18 3.72
C ASP A 43 4.82 -12.47 2.31
N THR A 44 4.06 -13.15 1.45
CA THR A 44 4.42 -13.47 0.07
C THR A 44 3.96 -12.43 -0.94
N GLU A 45 3.07 -11.52 -0.57
CA GLU A 45 2.49 -10.54 -1.47
C GLU A 45 3.22 -9.20 -1.40
N ILE A 46 3.13 -8.44 -2.49
CA ILE A 46 3.62 -7.05 -2.56
C ILE A 46 2.40 -6.16 -2.71
N VAL A 47 2.21 -5.25 -1.76
CA VAL A 47 1.17 -4.24 -1.83
C VAL A 47 1.69 -3.04 -2.61
N VAL A 48 0.87 -2.54 -3.54
CA VAL A 48 1.14 -1.32 -4.29
C VAL A 48 0.13 -0.28 -3.84
N SER A 49 0.58 0.69 -3.03
CA SER A 49 -0.23 1.83 -2.61
C SER A 49 0.59 3.11 -2.64
N GLY A 50 -0.09 4.22 -2.91
CA GLY A 50 0.49 5.55 -2.77
C GLY A 50 0.57 6.01 -1.31
N ASP A 51 -0.18 5.36 -0.42
CA ASP A 51 -0.28 5.72 0.98
C ASP A 51 0.74 4.95 1.84
N SER A 52 1.35 5.68 2.76
CA SER A 52 2.48 5.17 3.55
C SER A 52 2.06 4.46 4.83
N ASP A 53 0.83 4.66 5.29
CA ASP A 53 0.30 4.01 6.50
C ASP A 53 0.11 2.50 6.33
N VAL A 54 0.00 2.01 5.09
CA VAL A 54 0.02 0.58 4.75
C VAL A 54 1.28 -0.12 5.29
N PHE A 55 2.39 0.59 5.40
CA PHE A 55 3.63 0.07 6.01
C PHE A 55 3.45 -0.32 7.48
N CYS A 56 2.51 0.30 8.18
CA CYS A 56 2.28 0.06 9.60
C CYS A 56 1.66 -1.35 9.82
N TYR A 57 1.08 -2.00 8.80
CA TYR A 57 0.49 -3.35 8.88
C TYR A 57 1.54 -4.47 8.94
N LYS A 58 1.21 -5.56 9.65
CA LYS A 58 2.18 -6.57 10.10
C LYS A 58 2.94 -7.26 8.96
N ASN A 59 2.21 -7.79 7.99
CA ASN A 59 2.74 -8.69 6.96
C ASN A 59 2.92 -7.99 5.60
N VAL A 60 2.93 -6.65 5.59
CA VAL A 60 2.99 -5.89 4.34
C VAL A 60 4.44 -5.70 3.89
N LYS A 61 4.71 -6.08 2.64
CA LYS A 61 5.81 -5.58 1.82
C LYS A 61 5.24 -4.59 0.82
N THR A 62 5.68 -3.34 0.85
CA THR A 62 5.14 -2.30 -0.03
C THR A 62 6.10 -1.96 -1.16
N MET A 63 5.59 -1.82 -2.38
CA MET A 63 6.36 -1.30 -3.50
C MET A 63 6.54 0.20 -3.34
N ILE A 64 7.79 0.66 -3.45
CA ILE A 64 8.12 2.08 -3.28
C ILE A 64 8.88 2.61 -4.49
N GLY A 65 8.58 3.86 -4.83
CA GLY A 65 9.37 4.68 -5.76
C GLY A 65 9.75 3.93 -7.05
N PRO A 66 8.79 3.58 -7.91
CA PRO A 66 9.11 3.04 -9.22
C PRO A 66 10.04 4.01 -9.94
N THR A 67 11.27 3.58 -10.22
CA THR A 67 12.27 4.40 -10.91
C THR A 67 12.44 3.91 -12.32
N ARG A 68 12.59 4.84 -13.28
CA ARG A 68 12.87 4.49 -14.66
C ARG A 68 14.39 4.48 -14.86
N HIS A 69 14.98 3.32 -15.13
CA HIS A 69 16.40 3.18 -15.43
C HIS A 69 16.60 2.57 -16.82
N ARG A 70 17.27 3.32 -17.71
CA ARG A 70 17.58 2.89 -19.10
C ARG A 70 16.36 2.35 -19.88
N GLY A 71 15.18 2.96 -19.68
CA GLY A 71 13.94 2.56 -20.34
C GLY A 71 13.13 1.49 -19.61
N HIS A 72 13.68 0.84 -18.58
CA HIS A 72 12.98 -0.14 -17.76
C HIS A 72 12.47 0.48 -16.46
N TYR A 73 11.36 -0.05 -15.93
CA TYR A 73 10.91 0.26 -14.58
C TYR A 73 11.61 -0.66 -13.58
N VAL A 74 12.27 -0.06 -12.61
CA VAL A 74 12.86 -0.72 -11.45
C VAL A 74 11.95 -0.47 -10.27
N PHE A 75 11.34 -1.56 -9.79
CA PHE A 75 10.46 -1.55 -8.63
C PHE A 75 11.26 -1.95 -7.40
N ASN A 76 11.31 -1.07 -6.41
CA ASN A 76 11.91 -1.39 -5.12
C ASN A 76 10.82 -1.85 -4.17
N VAL A 77 11.13 -2.85 -3.34
CA VAL A 77 10.23 -3.34 -2.30
C VAL A 77 10.80 -2.90 -0.96
N MET A 78 9.99 -2.21 -0.16
CA MET A 78 10.34 -1.86 1.20
C MET A 78 10.11 -3.07 2.11
N ASP A 79 11.20 -3.67 2.57
CA ASP A 79 11.16 -4.67 3.64
C ASP A 79 11.08 -3.98 5.00
N LYS A 80 10.04 -4.33 5.76
CA LYS A 80 9.72 -3.70 7.04
C LYS A 80 10.77 -3.97 8.11
N SER A 81 11.22 -5.22 8.24
CA SER A 81 12.24 -5.59 9.22
C SER A 81 13.56 -4.87 8.94
N LEU A 82 13.94 -4.77 7.67
CA LEU A 82 15.12 -4.01 7.24
C LEU A 82 14.97 -2.51 7.52
N ALA A 83 13.81 -1.92 7.22
CA ALA A 83 13.53 -0.52 7.47
C ALA A 83 13.60 -0.19 8.98
N LEU A 84 12.91 -0.97 9.82
CA LEU A 84 12.93 -0.79 11.28
C LEU A 84 14.35 -0.96 11.85
N ARG A 85 15.09 -1.97 11.38
CA ARG A 85 16.50 -2.19 11.76
C ARG A 85 17.37 -1.00 11.39
N LYS A 86 17.24 -0.47 10.17
CA LYS A 86 18.01 0.70 9.70
C LYS A 86 17.68 1.96 10.51
N MET A 87 16.42 2.12 10.89
CA MET A 87 15.96 3.22 11.73
C MET A 87 16.24 3.03 13.22
N ARG A 88 16.83 1.89 13.63
CA ARG A 88 17.08 1.53 15.04
C ARG A 88 15.81 1.55 15.89
N LEU A 89 14.68 1.21 15.28
CA LEU A 89 13.39 1.09 15.95
C LEU A 89 13.23 -0.35 16.46
N ASN A 90 13.13 -0.51 17.78
CA ASN A 90 12.95 -1.81 18.44
C ASN A 90 11.47 -2.28 18.47
N GLY A 91 10.64 -1.78 17.54
CA GLY A 91 9.19 -1.93 17.63
C GLY A 91 8.68 -3.22 17.00
N THR A 92 8.14 -4.13 17.81
CA THR A 92 6.91 -4.85 17.42
C THR A 92 5.81 -3.81 17.28
N LEU A 93 5.42 -3.50 16.04
CA LEU A 93 4.24 -2.65 15.80
C LEU A 93 3.00 -3.35 16.39
N PRO A 94 2.07 -2.60 17.01
CA PRO A 94 0.94 -3.19 17.72
C PRO A 94 0.08 -4.07 16.80
N ASN A 95 -0.21 -5.29 17.24
CA ASN A 95 -1.04 -6.29 16.55
C ASN A 95 -2.55 -5.97 16.55
N HIS A 96 -2.96 -4.74 16.89
CA HIS A 96 -4.37 -4.40 17.01
C HIS A 96 -4.79 -3.53 15.84
N GLY A 97 -5.61 -4.10 14.93
CA GLY A 97 -6.67 -3.50 14.09
C GLY A 97 -6.43 -2.21 13.28
N TYR A 98 -5.68 -1.26 13.83
CA TYR A 98 -5.14 -0.05 13.25
C TYR A 98 -3.72 0.15 13.78
N PRO A 99 -2.69 -0.04 12.95
CA PRO A 99 -1.32 0.14 13.40
C PRO A 99 -1.01 1.64 13.45
N SER A 100 -1.14 2.26 14.62
CA SER A 100 -0.72 3.65 14.79
C SER A 100 0.81 3.75 14.80
N CYS A 101 1.39 4.39 13.80
CA CYS A 101 2.81 4.72 13.73
C CYS A 101 3.23 5.88 14.68
N THR A 102 2.49 6.11 15.77
CA THR A 102 2.66 7.19 16.76
C THR A 102 3.97 7.11 17.57
N GLY A 103 4.74 6.03 17.42
CA GLY A 103 6.02 5.82 18.11
C GLY A 103 7.28 6.11 17.27
N ILE A 104 7.14 6.51 16.00
CA ILE A 104 8.27 6.90 15.16
C ILE A 104 8.56 8.39 15.43
N LYS A 105 9.39 8.68 16.43
CA LYS A 105 10.01 10.00 16.63
C LYS A 105 11.40 10.02 15.98
#